data_AF-A0A661KSV1-F1
#
_entry.id   AF-A0A661KSV1-F1
#
_cell.length_a   1.000
_cell.length_b   1.000
_cell.length_c   1.000
_cell.angle_alpha   90.00
_cell.angle_beta   90.00
_cell.angle_gamma   90.00
#
_symmetry.space_group_name_H-M   'P 1'
#
loop_
_entity.id
_entity.type
_entity.pdbx_description
1 polymer ?
#
loop_
_entity_poly.entity_id
_entity_poly.type
_entity_poly.pdbx_seq_one_letter_code
_entity_poly.pdbx_strand_id
1 'polypeptide(L)'
;MALLRRNLTDKDLDFIIETVAPEVTDKLKLKQILMEDAQFRAEFLSDERIFNRVIGEKEVFLKISPALFFEILLRKALKDLKGQGYTWEKEANMSIPVFDISEVLEFLDNEEHIAYLADMLASFTRVENYTVYLKIGNGIWRKVHFNDMDIQSLMSFCEMVDEDRRLGLYKRIADICLFILGLFPDWAERNYRYPVSKEVRPSIFGQPRISPEEYEREGKKFYKLAATHKYVRDTVWEEIFWDLHENFQKAKKPLNFIADNYLRYTRQNIFM
;
A
#
# COMPACT_ATOMS: atom_id res chain seq x y z
N MET A 1 -9.77 -10.83 -9.75
CA MET A 1 -8.72 -11.02 -8.72
C MET A 1 -7.91 -12.22 -9.13
N ALA A 2 -6.85 -12.01 -9.92
CA ALA A 2 -5.91 -13.07 -10.23
C ALA A 2 -5.25 -13.53 -8.91
N LEU A 3 -4.86 -14.81 -8.83
CA LEU A 3 -3.94 -15.31 -7.81
C LEU A 3 -2.78 -14.32 -7.68
N LEU A 4 -2.24 -14.07 -6.48
CA LEU A 4 -1.09 -13.19 -6.21
C LEU A 4 0.23 -13.72 -6.83
N ARG A 5 0.16 -14.25 -8.05
CA ARG A 5 1.32 -14.52 -8.88
C ARG A 5 1.81 -13.17 -9.39
N ARG A 6 2.88 -12.70 -8.77
CA ARG A 6 3.57 -11.48 -9.16
C ARG A 6 4.10 -11.61 -10.59
N ASN A 7 3.44 -10.94 -11.52
CA ASN A 7 3.89 -10.90 -12.92
C ASN A 7 4.95 -9.80 -13.07
N LEU A 8 6.20 -10.12 -12.75
CA LEU A 8 7.32 -9.27 -13.11
C LEU A 8 7.33 -9.08 -14.63
N THR A 9 7.50 -7.85 -15.09
CA THR A 9 7.65 -7.56 -16.51
C THR A 9 9.03 -8.00 -17.00
N ASP A 10 9.21 -8.17 -18.32
CA ASP A 10 10.54 -8.47 -18.86
C ASP A 10 11.59 -7.42 -18.45
N LYS A 11 11.18 -6.14 -18.39
CA LYS A 11 12.04 -5.04 -17.94
C LYS A 11 12.44 -5.19 -16.46
N ASP A 12 11.51 -5.61 -15.62
CA ASP A 12 11.77 -5.89 -14.20
C ASP A 12 12.84 -6.99 -14.06
N LEU A 13 12.67 -8.08 -14.80
CA LEU A 13 13.60 -9.21 -14.78
C LEU A 13 14.98 -8.82 -15.32
N ASP A 14 15.03 -8.08 -16.44
CA ASP A 14 16.29 -7.57 -16.99
C ASP A 14 17.01 -6.67 -15.98
N PHE A 15 16.30 -5.76 -15.33
CA PHE A 15 16.87 -4.89 -14.31
C PHE A 15 17.48 -5.68 -13.14
N ILE A 16 16.77 -6.69 -12.63
CA ILE A 16 17.26 -7.55 -11.54
C ILE A 16 18.55 -8.27 -11.95
N ILE A 17 18.51 -8.95 -13.11
CA ILE A 17 19.64 -9.75 -13.60
C ILE A 17 20.86 -8.88 -13.88
N GLU A 18 20.69 -7.74 -14.56
CA GLU A 18 21.78 -6.81 -14.84
C GLU A 18 22.43 -6.24 -13.56
N THR A 19 21.69 -6.18 -12.46
CA THR A 19 22.21 -5.62 -11.20
C THR A 19 22.97 -6.66 -10.38
N VAL A 20 22.42 -7.87 -10.27
CA VAL A 20 22.90 -8.89 -9.31
C VAL A 20 23.79 -9.93 -9.97
N ALA A 21 23.51 -10.27 -11.23
CA ALA A 21 24.14 -11.37 -11.95
C ALA A 21 24.45 -11.00 -13.43
N PRO A 22 25.14 -9.87 -13.70
CA PRO A 22 25.38 -9.41 -15.07
C PRO A 22 26.22 -10.38 -15.92
N GLU A 23 27.05 -11.20 -15.28
CA GLU A 23 27.92 -12.20 -15.90
C GLU A 23 27.21 -13.49 -16.33
N VAL A 24 25.95 -13.71 -15.94
CA VAL A 24 25.20 -14.91 -16.30
C VAL A 24 24.95 -14.96 -17.81
N THR A 25 25.41 -16.05 -18.43
CA THR A 25 25.28 -16.27 -19.88
C THR A 25 23.85 -16.64 -20.28
N ASP A 26 23.19 -17.51 -19.52
CA ASP A 26 21.82 -17.94 -19.80
C ASP A 26 20.79 -17.10 -19.02
N LYS A 27 20.60 -15.87 -19.49
CA LYS A 27 19.64 -14.93 -18.90
C LYS A 27 18.19 -15.44 -19.00
N LEU A 28 17.84 -16.16 -20.06
CA LEU A 28 16.48 -16.67 -20.27
C LEU A 28 16.09 -17.69 -19.18
N LYS A 29 16.99 -18.63 -18.88
CA LYS A 29 16.77 -19.58 -17.79
C LYS A 29 16.68 -18.88 -16.44
N LEU A 30 17.52 -17.89 -16.18
CA LEU A 30 17.47 -17.13 -14.93
C LEU A 30 16.14 -16.34 -14.80
N LYS A 31 15.63 -15.75 -15.89
CA LYS A 31 14.29 -15.13 -15.91
C LYS A 31 13.19 -16.12 -15.53
N GLN A 32 13.23 -17.34 -16.09
CA GLN A 32 12.25 -18.39 -15.77
C GLN A 32 12.29 -18.75 -14.28
N ILE A 33 13.47 -18.97 -13.71
CA ILE A 33 13.62 -19.28 -12.28
C ILE A 33 13.06 -18.14 -11.43
N LEU A 34 13.39 -16.87 -11.73
CA LEU A 34 12.86 -15.71 -11.01
C LEU A 34 11.34 -15.59 -11.08
N MET A 35 10.70 -16.08 -12.14
CA MET A 35 9.24 -16.09 -12.28
C MET A 35 8.57 -17.26 -11.55
N GLU A 36 9.21 -18.42 -11.51
CA GLU A 36 8.64 -19.67 -10.98
C GLU A 36 8.92 -19.89 -9.50
N ASP A 37 10.10 -19.45 -9.02
CA ASP A 37 10.55 -19.66 -7.65
C ASP A 37 10.48 -18.34 -6.86
N ALA A 38 9.47 -18.25 -5.99
CA ALA A 38 9.25 -17.07 -5.15
C ALA A 38 10.35 -16.86 -4.11
N GLN A 39 10.87 -17.95 -3.53
CA GLN A 39 11.92 -17.86 -2.52
C GLN A 39 13.23 -17.41 -3.15
N PHE A 40 13.61 -17.99 -4.28
CA PHE A 40 14.79 -17.56 -5.03
C PHE A 40 14.69 -16.09 -5.46
N ARG A 41 13.51 -15.65 -5.92
CA ARG A 41 13.26 -14.25 -6.25
C ARG A 41 13.40 -13.35 -5.02
N ALA A 42 12.86 -13.74 -3.86
CA ALA A 42 12.97 -12.99 -2.62
C ALA A 42 14.43 -12.74 -2.20
N GLU A 43 15.30 -13.75 -2.35
CA GLU A 43 16.73 -13.63 -2.09
C GLU A 43 17.39 -12.61 -3.01
N PHE A 44 17.12 -12.67 -4.33
CA PHE A 44 17.65 -11.71 -5.30
C PHE A 44 17.22 -10.27 -4.98
N LEU A 45 15.94 -10.08 -4.68
CA LEU A 45 15.37 -8.76 -4.40
C LEU A 45 15.85 -8.16 -3.08
N SER A 46 16.42 -8.98 -2.20
CA SER A 46 17.00 -8.54 -0.92
C SER A 46 18.48 -8.15 -1.02
N ASP A 47 19.08 -8.24 -2.22
CA ASP A 47 20.46 -7.82 -2.47
C ASP A 47 20.59 -6.29 -2.38
N GLU A 48 21.57 -5.81 -1.60
CA GLU A 48 21.82 -4.38 -1.38
C GLU A 48 22.11 -3.62 -2.68
N ARG A 49 22.68 -4.28 -3.69
CA ARG A 49 22.97 -3.68 -4.99
C ARG A 49 21.68 -3.26 -5.70
N ILE A 50 20.61 -4.05 -5.58
CA ILE A 50 19.30 -3.72 -6.16
C ILE A 50 18.75 -2.47 -5.49
N PHE A 51 18.71 -2.45 -4.16
CA PHE A 51 18.21 -1.29 -3.42
C PHE A 51 18.99 -0.02 -3.76
N ASN A 52 20.32 -0.09 -3.73
CA ASN A 52 21.20 1.05 -4.03
C ASN A 52 21.00 1.57 -5.46
N ARG A 53 20.82 0.67 -6.44
CA ARG A 53 20.51 1.06 -7.82
C ARG A 53 19.15 1.74 -7.87
N VAL A 54 18.11 1.17 -7.27
CA VAL A 54 16.75 1.72 -7.26
C VAL A 54 16.70 3.12 -6.64
N ILE A 55 17.35 3.35 -5.50
CA ILE A 55 17.28 4.64 -4.80
C ILE A 55 18.18 5.71 -5.44
N GLY A 56 19.25 5.30 -6.12
CA GLY A 56 20.20 6.21 -6.78
C GLY A 56 19.83 6.57 -8.22
N GLU A 57 18.97 5.79 -8.87
CA GLU A 57 18.53 5.99 -10.25
C GLU A 57 17.51 7.12 -10.38
N LYS A 58 17.77 8.07 -11.30
CA LYS A 58 16.76 9.04 -11.72
C LYS A 58 15.75 8.34 -12.64
N GLU A 59 14.48 8.73 -12.53
CA GLU A 59 13.40 8.20 -13.39
C GLU A 59 13.27 6.66 -13.35
N VAL A 60 13.49 6.06 -12.18
CA VAL A 60 13.50 4.60 -11.98
C VAL A 60 12.24 3.89 -12.53
N PHE A 61 11.08 4.55 -12.52
CA PHE A 61 9.83 4.01 -13.07
C PHE A 61 9.80 3.88 -14.61
N LEU A 62 10.77 4.43 -15.35
CA LEU A 62 10.96 4.12 -16.77
C LEU A 62 11.62 2.75 -16.99
N LYS A 63 12.36 2.28 -15.98
CA LYS A 63 13.18 1.06 -16.02
C LYS A 63 12.47 -0.12 -15.38
N ILE A 64 11.73 0.10 -14.30
CA ILE A 64 11.02 -0.93 -13.57
C ILE A 64 9.58 -0.54 -13.26
N SER A 65 8.74 -1.54 -13.00
CA SER A 65 7.37 -1.34 -12.56
C SER A 65 7.32 -0.73 -11.15
N PRO A 66 6.31 0.10 -10.84
CA PRO A 66 6.10 0.60 -9.48
C PRO A 66 5.95 -0.51 -8.43
N ALA A 67 5.33 -1.64 -8.79
CA ALA A 67 5.22 -2.78 -7.91
C ALA A 67 6.60 -3.31 -7.52
N LEU A 68 7.50 -3.58 -8.48
CA LEU A 68 8.85 -4.03 -8.18
C LEU A 68 9.59 -3.04 -7.27
N PHE A 69 9.48 -1.74 -7.59
CA PHE A 69 10.08 -0.68 -6.77
C PHE A 69 9.66 -0.79 -5.30
N PHE A 70 8.36 -0.90 -5.01
CA PHE A 70 7.89 -0.95 -3.63
C PHE A 70 8.21 -2.26 -2.91
N GLU A 71 8.28 -3.39 -3.60
CA GLU A 71 8.76 -4.63 -2.97
C GLU A 71 10.22 -4.55 -2.55
N ILE A 72 11.08 -3.98 -3.41
CA ILE A 72 12.49 -3.77 -3.06
C ILE A 72 12.59 -2.92 -1.79
N LEU A 73 11.77 -1.87 -1.67
CA LEU A 73 11.71 -1.05 -0.45
C LEU A 73 11.17 -1.81 0.77
N LEU A 74 10.13 -2.63 0.61
CA LEU A 74 9.55 -3.44 1.69
C LEU A 74 10.52 -4.50 2.19
N ARG A 75 11.22 -5.20 1.29
CA ARG A 75 12.25 -6.18 1.65
C ARG A 75 13.45 -5.52 2.33
N LYS A 76 13.86 -4.34 1.84
CA LYS A 76 14.91 -3.57 2.50
C LYS A 76 14.47 -3.09 3.89
N ALA A 77 13.22 -2.64 4.04
CA ALA A 77 12.64 -2.27 5.33
C ALA A 77 12.60 -3.47 6.30
N LEU A 78 12.19 -4.66 5.85
CA LEU A 78 12.23 -5.89 6.64
C LEU A 78 13.63 -6.17 7.19
N LYS A 79 14.65 -6.09 6.33
CA LYS A 79 16.05 -6.29 6.73
C LYS A 79 16.55 -5.24 7.72
N ASP A 80 16.25 -3.97 7.48
CA ASP A 80 16.71 -2.86 8.32
C ASP A 80 15.95 -2.80 9.67
N LEU A 81 14.68 -3.24 9.70
CA LEU A 81 13.89 -3.39 10.91
C LEU A 81 14.38 -4.57 11.77
N LYS A 82 14.86 -5.68 11.17
CA LYS A 82 15.49 -6.80 11.92
C LYS A 82 16.69 -6.34 12.75
N GLY A 83 17.37 -5.25 12.35
CA GLY A 83 18.46 -4.64 13.10
C GLY A 83 18.05 -3.66 14.20
N GLN A 84 16.75 -3.36 14.35
CA GLN A 84 16.24 -2.39 15.33
C GLN A 84 15.60 -3.09 16.54
N GLY A 85 15.67 -2.44 17.70
CA GLY A 85 15.05 -2.94 18.94
C GLY A 85 13.62 -2.45 19.18
N TYR A 86 13.10 -1.57 18.32
CA TYR A 86 11.80 -0.91 18.49
C TYR A 86 11.32 -0.34 17.14
N THR A 87 10.02 -0.04 17.06
CA THR A 87 9.41 0.73 15.97
C THR A 87 9.02 2.13 16.43
N TRP A 88 8.75 3.03 15.50
CA TRP A 88 8.28 4.37 15.82
C TRP A 88 6.77 4.49 15.59
N GLU A 89 6.05 5.03 16.56
CA GLU A 89 4.67 5.47 16.39
C GLU A 89 4.58 6.99 16.44
N LYS A 90 3.87 7.57 15.47
CA LYS A 90 3.60 9.01 15.43
C LYS A 90 2.28 9.30 16.14
N GLU A 91 2.36 9.97 17.28
CA GLU A 91 1.21 10.56 17.97
C GLU A 91 1.31 12.09 17.90
N ALA A 92 0.37 12.72 17.20
CA ALA A 92 0.30 14.17 16.98
C ALA A 92 1.65 14.77 16.50
N ASN A 93 2.48 15.27 17.41
CA ASN A 93 3.78 15.91 17.13
C ASN A 93 4.97 15.16 17.75
N MET A 94 4.76 13.97 18.32
CA MET A 94 5.81 13.18 18.97
C MET A 94 5.96 11.82 18.29
N SER A 95 7.21 11.35 18.22
CA SER A 95 7.54 10.00 17.78
C SER A 95 7.89 9.19 19.03
N ILE A 96 7.12 8.15 19.30
CA ILE A 96 7.25 7.31 20.49
C ILE A 96 7.85 5.97 20.07
N PRO A 97 8.93 5.49 20.73
CA PRO A 97 9.45 4.15 20.47
C PRO A 97 8.50 3.11 21.08
N VAL A 98 8.11 2.12 20.27
CA VAL A 98 7.24 1.00 20.66
C VAL A 98 8.00 -0.31 20.45
N PHE A 99 8.02 -1.16 21.49
CA PHE A 99 8.81 -2.40 21.51
C PHE A 99 8.01 -3.59 20.99
N ASP A 100 7.49 -3.48 19.77
CA ASP A 100 6.69 -4.50 19.08
C ASP A 100 7.31 -4.93 17.75
N ILE A 101 8.65 -4.83 17.66
CA ILE A 101 9.39 -5.10 16.44
C ILE A 101 9.19 -6.54 15.98
N SER A 102 9.11 -7.50 16.90
CA SER A 102 8.94 -8.92 16.58
C SER A 102 7.64 -9.18 15.84
N GLU A 103 6.53 -8.59 16.29
CA GLU A 103 5.22 -8.73 15.68
C GLU A 103 5.13 -8.02 14.32
N VAL A 104 5.82 -6.90 14.16
CA VAL A 104 5.91 -6.18 12.88
C VAL A 104 6.73 -6.96 11.87
N LEU A 105 7.84 -7.57 12.32
CA LEU A 105 8.66 -8.44 11.49
C LEU A 105 7.89 -9.69 11.08
N GLU A 106 7.22 -10.36 12.01
CA GLU A 106 6.37 -11.53 11.72
C GLU A 106 5.31 -11.21 10.66
N PHE A 107 4.64 -10.06 10.78
CA PHE A 107 3.68 -9.61 9.78
C PHE A 107 4.33 -9.39 8.41
N LEU A 108 5.49 -8.72 8.36
CA LEU A 108 6.16 -8.35 7.11
C LEU A 108 6.94 -9.50 6.46
N ASP A 109 7.37 -10.51 7.21
CA ASP A 109 8.11 -11.70 6.70
C ASP A 109 7.21 -12.64 5.87
N ASN A 110 5.89 -12.35 5.79
CA ASN A 110 4.96 -13.05 4.90
C ASN A 110 5.04 -12.50 3.47
N GLU A 111 5.42 -13.37 2.52
CA GLU A 111 5.56 -13.05 1.09
C GLU A 111 4.28 -12.48 0.46
N GLU A 112 3.11 -12.97 0.86
CA GLU A 112 1.81 -12.48 0.37
C GLU A 112 1.52 -11.06 0.89
N HIS A 113 1.95 -10.73 2.11
CA HIS A 113 1.84 -9.37 2.64
C HIS A 113 2.77 -8.41 1.90
N ILE A 114 4.02 -8.80 1.63
CA ILE A 114 4.94 -7.98 0.82
C ILE A 114 4.36 -7.74 -0.57
N ALA A 115 3.87 -8.79 -1.23
CA ALA A 115 3.29 -8.68 -2.56
C ALA A 115 2.06 -7.76 -2.55
N TYR A 116 1.14 -7.96 -1.61
CA TYR A 116 -0.05 -7.11 -1.45
C TYR A 116 0.30 -5.64 -1.23
N LEU A 117 1.19 -5.35 -0.27
CA LEU A 117 1.58 -3.98 0.07
C LEU A 117 2.29 -3.31 -1.11
N ALA A 118 3.14 -4.03 -1.83
CA ALA A 118 3.82 -3.51 -3.01
C ALA A 118 2.82 -3.13 -4.12
N ASP A 119 1.84 -4.00 -4.41
CA ASP A 119 0.80 -3.75 -5.41
C ASP A 119 -0.16 -2.63 -4.96
N MET A 120 -0.50 -2.58 -3.67
CA MET A 120 -1.31 -1.52 -3.09
C MET A 120 -0.62 -0.16 -3.24
N LEU A 121 0.67 -0.04 -2.89
CA LEU A 121 1.43 1.18 -3.09
C LEU A 121 1.57 1.56 -4.56
N ALA A 122 1.83 0.58 -5.43
CA ALA A 122 1.89 0.79 -6.88
C ALA A 122 0.60 1.40 -7.44
N SER A 123 -0.56 0.98 -6.91
CA SER A 123 -1.88 1.48 -7.32
C SER A 123 -2.13 2.97 -7.00
N PHE A 124 -1.25 3.61 -6.22
CA PHE A 124 -1.32 5.04 -5.91
C PHE A 124 -0.32 5.88 -6.71
N THR A 125 0.53 5.27 -7.54
CA THR A 125 1.46 6.00 -8.42
C THR A 125 0.79 6.62 -9.65
N ARG A 126 -0.47 6.25 -9.91
CA ARG A 126 -1.33 6.87 -10.92
C ARG A 126 -2.71 7.04 -10.28
N VAL A 127 -3.03 8.26 -9.88
CA VAL A 127 -4.34 8.61 -9.32
C VAL A 127 -5.31 8.77 -10.50
N GLU A 128 -6.41 8.01 -10.50
CA GLU A 128 -7.41 8.04 -11.57
C GLU A 128 -8.69 8.75 -11.11
N ASN A 129 -9.18 9.67 -11.93
CA ASN A 129 -10.47 10.33 -11.71
C ASN A 129 -11.56 9.62 -12.49
N TYR A 130 -12.58 9.11 -11.80
CA TYR A 130 -13.66 8.36 -12.41
C TYR A 130 -14.94 9.17 -12.50
N THR A 131 -15.67 8.99 -13.61
CA THR A 131 -17.03 9.50 -13.77
C THR A 131 -17.91 8.37 -14.25
N VAL A 132 -18.86 7.95 -13.40
CA VAL A 132 -19.78 6.85 -13.69
C VAL A 132 -21.22 7.32 -13.62
N TYR A 133 -22.06 6.82 -14.52
CA TYR A 133 -23.52 6.99 -14.44
C TYR A 133 -24.10 5.80 -13.71
N LEU A 134 -24.60 6.03 -12.50
CA LEU A 134 -25.29 4.99 -11.72
C LEU A 134 -26.80 5.13 -11.88
N LYS A 135 -27.45 3.99 -12.07
CA LYS A 135 -28.90 3.90 -11.94
C LYS A 135 -29.22 3.70 -10.45
N ILE A 136 -29.66 4.76 -9.80
CA ILE A 136 -30.23 4.66 -8.45
C ILE A 136 -31.68 4.20 -8.63
N GLY A 137 -32.17 3.33 -7.75
CA GLY A 137 -33.51 2.74 -7.81
C GLY A 137 -34.60 3.71 -8.29
N ASN A 138 -35.61 3.20 -9.03
CA ASN A 138 -36.62 3.94 -9.80
C ASN A 138 -36.13 4.61 -11.11
N GLY A 139 -35.06 4.12 -11.72
CA GLY A 139 -34.70 4.53 -13.09
C GLY A 139 -34.01 5.89 -13.22
N ILE A 140 -33.63 6.49 -12.08
CA ILE A 140 -32.94 7.77 -12.04
C ILE A 140 -31.45 7.51 -12.26
N TRP A 141 -30.88 8.12 -13.30
CA TRP A 141 -29.45 8.09 -13.56
C TRP A 141 -28.78 9.26 -12.84
N ARG A 142 -27.88 8.95 -11.90
CA ARG A 142 -27.03 9.93 -11.24
C ARG A 142 -25.62 9.83 -11.78
N LYS A 143 -25.11 10.95 -12.27
CA LYS A 143 -23.68 11.10 -12.56
C LYS A 143 -22.95 11.21 -11.24
N VAL A 144 -22.08 10.26 -10.94
CA VAL A 144 -21.18 10.29 -9.78
C VAL A 144 -19.77 10.52 -10.30
N HIS A 145 -19.17 11.61 -9.83
CA HIS A 145 -17.74 11.87 -9.98
C HIS A 145 -17.08 11.49 -8.67
N PHE A 146 -16.07 10.64 -8.70
CA PHE A 146 -15.27 10.36 -7.52
C PHE A 146 -13.79 10.29 -7.91
N ASN A 147 -12.98 10.87 -7.03
CA ASN A 147 -11.55 10.68 -7.00
C ASN A 147 -11.29 9.40 -6.20
N ASP A 148 -10.44 8.53 -6.72
CA ASP A 148 -10.09 7.25 -6.09
C ASP A 148 -9.24 7.37 -4.81
N MET A 149 -8.95 8.60 -4.36
CA MET A 149 -8.36 8.98 -3.08
C MET A 149 -9.39 9.58 -2.10
N ASP A 150 -10.60 9.96 -2.55
CA ASP A 150 -11.63 10.53 -1.69
C ASP A 150 -12.44 9.43 -1.01
N ILE A 151 -11.99 9.05 0.18
CA ILE A 151 -12.61 8.04 1.02
C ILE A 151 -14.11 8.32 1.30
N GLN A 152 -14.53 9.57 1.48
CA GLN A 152 -15.93 9.88 1.81
C GLN A 152 -16.85 9.69 0.61
N SER A 153 -16.39 10.13 -0.56
CA SER A 153 -17.07 9.87 -1.82
C SER A 153 -17.16 8.38 -2.10
N LEU A 154 -16.08 7.62 -1.86
CA LEU A 154 -16.06 6.16 -2.04
C LEU A 154 -16.99 5.43 -1.06
N MET A 155 -17.02 5.82 0.22
CA MET A 155 -17.96 5.25 1.21
C MET A 155 -19.41 5.51 0.80
N SER A 156 -19.73 6.76 0.43
CA SER A 156 -21.07 7.13 -0.06
C SER A 156 -21.46 6.36 -1.31
N PHE A 157 -20.51 6.17 -2.23
CA PHE A 157 -20.70 5.40 -3.46
C PHE A 157 -20.92 3.91 -3.19
N CYS A 158 -20.22 3.35 -2.19
CA CYS A 158 -20.36 1.95 -1.80
C CYS A 158 -21.78 1.60 -1.34
N GLU A 159 -22.46 2.53 -0.66
CA GLU A 159 -23.86 2.36 -0.24
C GLU A 159 -24.84 2.32 -1.42
N MET A 160 -24.48 2.91 -2.57
CA MET A 160 -25.35 3.03 -3.75
C MET A 160 -25.22 1.88 -4.74
N VAL A 161 -24.19 1.03 -4.62
CA VAL A 161 -23.96 -0.08 -5.55
C VAL A 161 -24.42 -1.42 -4.97
N ASP A 162 -24.79 -2.34 -5.86
CA ASP A 162 -25.14 -3.71 -5.50
C ASP A 162 -23.95 -4.42 -4.82
N GLU A 163 -24.26 -5.37 -3.93
CA GLU A 163 -23.26 -6.10 -3.13
C GLU A 163 -22.13 -6.68 -3.99
N ASP A 164 -22.47 -7.27 -5.15
CA ASP A 164 -21.51 -7.86 -6.09
C ASP A 164 -20.43 -6.89 -6.60
N ARG A 165 -20.68 -5.58 -6.52
CA ARG A 165 -19.76 -4.54 -6.98
C ARG A 165 -18.97 -3.90 -5.84
N ARG A 166 -19.25 -4.27 -4.58
CA ARG A 166 -18.68 -3.61 -3.40
C ARG A 166 -17.26 -4.05 -3.06
N LEU A 167 -16.85 -5.27 -3.39
CA LEU A 167 -15.51 -5.78 -3.05
C LEU A 167 -14.37 -4.83 -3.46
N GLY A 168 -14.38 -4.33 -4.71
CA GLY A 168 -13.35 -3.41 -5.19
C GLY A 168 -13.34 -2.09 -4.42
N LEU A 169 -14.51 -1.60 -4.02
CA LEU A 169 -14.65 -0.38 -3.22
C LEU A 169 -14.20 -0.61 -1.78
N TYR A 170 -14.56 -1.73 -1.16
CA TYR A 170 -14.10 -2.11 0.18
C TYR A 170 -12.58 -2.15 0.22
N LYS A 171 -11.96 -2.85 -0.73
CA LYS A 171 -10.50 -2.89 -0.86
C LYS A 171 -9.90 -1.49 -1.03
N ARG A 172 -10.39 -0.70 -1.99
CA ARG A 172 -9.83 0.64 -2.27
C ARG A 172 -9.95 1.59 -1.08
N ILE A 173 -11.08 1.60 -0.39
CA ILE A 173 -11.28 2.40 0.83
C ILE A 173 -10.28 2.01 1.92
N ALA A 174 -10.13 0.70 2.16
CA ALA A 174 -9.18 0.19 3.15
C ALA A 174 -7.72 0.51 2.80
N ASP A 175 -7.36 0.34 1.54
CA ASP A 175 -6.03 0.66 1.01
C ASP A 175 -5.69 2.14 1.17
N ILE A 176 -6.63 3.06 0.88
CA ILE A 176 -6.43 4.50 1.06
C ILE A 176 -6.14 4.83 2.52
N CYS A 177 -6.88 4.22 3.46
CA CYS A 177 -6.66 4.42 4.88
C CYS A 177 -5.24 4.00 5.28
N LEU A 178 -4.82 2.81 4.86
CA LEU A 178 -3.50 2.27 5.17
C LEU A 178 -2.39 3.09 4.48
N PHE A 179 -2.61 3.52 3.24
CA PHE A 179 -1.70 4.37 2.49
C PHE A 179 -1.51 5.74 3.13
N ILE A 180 -2.59 6.42 3.50
CA ILE A 180 -2.55 7.74 4.14
C ILE A 180 -1.82 7.64 5.48
N LEU A 181 -2.20 6.69 6.33
CA LEU A 181 -1.58 6.52 7.64
C LEU A 181 -0.15 5.95 7.54
N GLY A 182 0.15 5.19 6.50
CA GLY A 182 1.44 4.54 6.25
C GLY A 182 2.49 5.46 5.61
N LEU A 183 2.12 6.31 4.66
CA LEU A 183 3.09 7.16 3.94
C LEU A 183 2.96 8.65 4.24
N PHE A 184 1.79 9.09 4.71
CA PHE A 184 1.47 10.48 4.97
C PHE A 184 0.80 10.73 6.34
N PRO A 185 1.27 10.13 7.46
CA PRO A 185 0.64 10.31 8.77
C PRO A 185 0.58 11.78 9.22
N ASP A 186 1.63 12.55 8.93
CA ASP A 186 1.68 13.98 9.26
C ASP A 186 0.64 14.79 8.48
N TRP A 187 0.30 14.37 7.25
CA TRP A 187 -0.75 15.00 6.46
C TRP A 187 -2.11 14.72 7.08
N ALA A 188 -2.38 13.49 7.52
CA ALA A 188 -3.64 13.13 8.15
C ALA A 188 -3.90 14.00 9.41
N GLU A 189 -2.90 14.13 10.28
CA GLU A 189 -3.02 14.98 11.49
C GLU A 189 -3.18 16.46 11.13
N ARG A 190 -2.36 16.98 10.19
CA ARG A 190 -2.41 18.41 9.79
C ARG A 190 -3.71 18.78 9.06
N ASN A 191 -4.36 17.85 8.37
CA ASN A 191 -5.65 18.10 7.74
C ASN A 191 -6.81 18.06 8.72
N TYR A 192 -6.65 17.32 9.82
CA TYR A 192 -7.66 17.24 10.87
C TYR A 192 -7.55 18.39 11.88
N ARG A 193 -6.35 18.71 12.37
CA ARG A 193 -6.10 19.73 13.40
C ARG A 193 -5.09 20.79 12.98
N TYR A 194 -5.13 21.95 13.64
CA TYR A 194 -4.08 22.96 13.50
C TYR A 194 -2.81 22.52 14.28
N PRO A 195 -1.60 22.61 13.69
CA PRO A 195 -0.38 22.11 14.33
C PRO A 195 -0.04 22.73 15.68
N VAL A 196 -0.43 24.01 15.87
CA VAL A 196 -0.11 24.79 17.07
C VAL A 196 -1.25 24.74 18.08
N SER A 197 -2.47 25.13 17.71
CA SER A 197 -3.60 25.17 18.64
C SER A 197 -4.20 23.79 18.95
N LYS A 198 -3.92 22.77 18.12
CA LYS A 198 -4.53 21.43 18.15
C LYS A 198 -6.06 21.42 17.99
N GLU A 199 -6.65 22.56 17.67
CA GLU A 199 -8.08 22.67 17.40
C GLU A 199 -8.41 21.94 16.10
N VAL A 200 -9.58 21.29 16.08
CA VAL A 200 -10.10 20.63 14.88
C VAL A 200 -10.40 21.70 13.82
N ARG A 201 -9.92 21.46 12.61
CA ARG A 201 -10.15 22.34 11.47
C ARG A 201 -11.61 22.28 11.04
N PRO A 202 -12.19 23.40 10.56
CA PRO A 202 -13.54 23.40 10.05
C PRO A 202 -13.70 22.44 8.86
N SER A 203 -14.91 21.90 8.75
CA SER A 203 -15.34 21.10 7.61
C SER A 203 -15.34 21.94 6.34
N ILE A 204 -14.94 21.35 5.21
CA ILE A 204 -14.99 21.99 3.90
C ILE A 204 -16.16 21.39 3.13
N PHE A 205 -16.98 22.22 2.47
CA PHE A 205 -18.14 21.79 1.67
C PHE A 205 -19.12 20.84 2.41
N GLY A 206 -19.23 20.97 3.75
CA GLY A 206 -20.12 20.14 4.56
C GLY A 206 -19.64 18.71 4.82
N GLN A 207 -18.44 18.35 4.35
CA GLN A 207 -17.82 17.06 4.60
C GLN A 207 -16.97 17.10 5.88
N PRO A 208 -17.21 16.20 6.86
CA PRO A 208 -16.46 16.18 8.10
C PRO A 208 -14.98 15.90 7.85
N ARG A 209 -14.08 16.48 8.65
CA ARG A 209 -12.66 16.14 8.58
C ARG A 209 -12.45 14.76 9.21
N ILE A 210 -11.73 13.89 8.52
CA ILE A 210 -11.40 12.55 9.00
C ILE A 210 -10.15 12.64 9.87
N SER A 211 -10.25 12.18 11.12
CA SER A 211 -9.11 12.09 12.02
C SER A 211 -8.23 10.87 11.70
N PRO A 212 -6.97 10.82 12.14
CA PRO A 212 -6.15 9.62 11.98
C PRO A 212 -6.79 8.36 12.58
N GLU A 213 -7.45 8.49 13.73
CA GLU A 213 -8.16 7.39 14.39
C GLU A 213 -9.38 6.93 13.58
N GLU A 214 -10.04 7.85 12.88
CA GLU A 214 -11.14 7.52 11.99
C GLU A 214 -10.65 6.82 10.70
N TYR A 215 -9.53 7.27 10.12
CA TYR A 215 -8.88 6.53 9.02
C TYR A 215 -8.55 5.09 9.45
N GLU A 216 -7.99 4.90 10.64
CA GLU A 216 -7.69 3.56 11.14
C GLU A 216 -8.97 2.73 11.32
N ARG A 217 -10.01 3.31 11.95
CA ARG A 217 -11.27 2.61 12.19
C ARG A 217 -11.93 2.18 10.88
N GLU A 218 -12.02 3.09 9.91
CA GLU A 218 -12.58 2.77 8.59
C GLU A 218 -11.70 1.78 7.84
N GLY A 219 -10.37 1.94 7.88
CA GLY A 219 -9.43 1.00 7.27
C GLY A 219 -9.64 -0.44 7.77
N LYS A 220 -9.65 -0.64 9.08
CA LYS A 220 -9.95 -1.94 9.70
C LYS A 220 -11.33 -2.46 9.29
N LYS A 221 -12.36 -1.62 9.36
CA LYS A 221 -13.74 -2.00 9.03
C LYS A 221 -13.85 -2.44 7.57
N PHE A 222 -13.25 -1.72 6.63
CA PHE A 222 -13.36 -2.02 5.21
C PHE A 222 -12.51 -3.22 4.78
N TYR A 223 -11.36 -3.47 5.42
CA TYR A 223 -10.67 -4.76 5.26
C TYR A 223 -11.53 -5.93 5.74
N LYS A 224 -12.18 -5.81 6.90
CA LYS A 224 -13.13 -6.84 7.37
C LYS A 224 -14.27 -7.07 6.39
N LEU A 225 -14.89 -6.00 5.88
CA LEU A 225 -15.96 -6.11 4.87
C LEU A 225 -15.47 -6.79 3.59
N ALA A 226 -14.24 -6.48 3.14
CA ALA A 226 -13.61 -7.13 2.00
C ALA A 226 -13.36 -8.62 2.27
N ALA A 227 -12.83 -8.97 3.45
CA ALA A 227 -12.57 -10.35 3.88
C ALA A 227 -13.84 -11.20 3.90
N THR A 228 -14.97 -10.64 4.36
CA THR A 228 -16.25 -11.35 4.42
C THR A 228 -16.99 -11.44 3.08
N HIS A 229 -16.44 -10.89 2.01
CA HIS A 229 -17.12 -10.83 0.72
C HIS A 229 -17.09 -12.19 0.01
N LYS A 230 -18.23 -12.61 -0.55
CA LYS A 230 -18.40 -13.94 -1.20
C LYS A 230 -17.41 -14.28 -2.33
N TYR A 231 -16.74 -13.29 -2.91
CA TYR A 231 -15.79 -13.47 -4.03
C TYR A 231 -14.35 -13.72 -3.59
N VAL A 232 -14.03 -13.54 -2.31
CA VAL A 232 -12.69 -13.84 -1.77
C VAL A 232 -12.70 -15.05 -0.84
N ARG A 233 -13.87 -15.60 -0.55
CA ARG A 233 -14.03 -16.75 0.32
C ARG A 233 -13.17 -17.93 -0.16
N ASP A 234 -12.47 -18.56 0.78
CA ASP A 234 -11.57 -19.69 0.54
C ASP A 234 -10.43 -19.35 -0.44
N THR A 235 -10.00 -18.08 -0.48
CA THR A 235 -8.85 -17.61 -1.27
C THR A 235 -7.83 -16.89 -0.39
N VAL A 236 -6.59 -16.79 -0.89
CA VAL A 236 -5.52 -16.01 -0.24
C VAL A 236 -5.92 -14.54 0.06
N TRP A 237 -6.85 -13.97 -0.71
CA TRP A 237 -7.32 -12.60 -0.48
C TRP A 237 -8.16 -12.48 0.79
N GLU A 238 -8.94 -13.50 1.16
CA GLU A 238 -9.67 -13.50 2.42
C GLU A 238 -8.70 -13.46 3.61
N GLU A 239 -7.66 -14.30 3.59
CA GLU A 239 -6.62 -14.35 4.61
C GLU A 239 -5.90 -13.01 4.74
N ILE A 240 -5.40 -12.44 3.64
CA ILE A 240 -4.73 -11.15 3.63
C ILE A 240 -5.62 -10.03 4.19
N PHE A 241 -6.91 -10.02 3.83
CA PHE A 241 -7.82 -8.99 4.33
C PHE A 241 -8.15 -9.16 5.82
N TRP A 242 -8.23 -10.40 6.33
CA TRP A 242 -8.31 -10.65 7.76
C TRP A 242 -7.04 -10.21 8.48
N ASP A 243 -5.87 -10.56 7.96
CA ASP A 243 -4.59 -10.18 8.55
C ASP A 243 -4.41 -8.66 8.60
N LEU A 244 -4.78 -7.95 7.52
CA LEU A 244 -4.75 -6.47 7.47
C LEU A 244 -5.80 -5.83 8.39
N HIS A 245 -6.96 -6.47 8.58
CA HIS A 245 -7.95 -6.02 9.55
C HIS A 245 -7.42 -6.11 10.98
N GLU A 246 -6.85 -7.26 11.35
CA GLU A 246 -6.38 -7.54 12.72
C GLU A 246 -5.07 -6.80 13.03
N ASN A 247 -4.18 -6.71 12.04
CA ASN A 247 -2.82 -6.21 12.20
C ASN A 247 -2.59 -4.86 11.50
N PHE A 248 -3.64 -4.05 11.31
CA PHE A 248 -3.57 -2.77 10.60
C PHE A 248 -2.43 -1.84 11.09
N GLN A 249 -2.23 -1.75 12.42
CA GLN A 249 -1.14 -0.96 12.99
C GLN A 249 0.24 -1.51 12.62
N LYS A 250 0.40 -2.84 12.65
CA LYS A 250 1.65 -3.49 12.26
C LYS A 250 1.92 -3.29 10.77
N ALA A 251 0.90 -3.38 9.93
CA ALA A 251 1.00 -3.12 8.49
C ALA A 251 1.42 -1.68 8.17
N LYS A 252 0.98 -0.70 8.97
CA LYS A 252 1.35 0.72 8.82
C LYS A 252 2.83 0.98 9.08
N LYS A 253 3.46 0.25 10.02
CA LYS A 253 4.82 0.56 10.51
C LYS A 253 5.92 0.41 9.46
N PRO A 254 5.97 -0.66 8.65
CA PRO A 254 6.91 -0.75 7.53
C PRO A 254 6.74 0.39 6.53
N LEU A 255 5.50 0.80 6.27
CA LEU A 255 5.22 1.93 5.37
C LEU A 255 5.74 3.25 5.96
N ASN A 256 5.51 3.50 7.26
CA ASN A 256 6.05 4.67 7.96
C ASN A 256 7.59 4.67 7.87
N PHE A 257 8.20 3.51 8.10
CA PHE A 257 9.65 3.35 8.00
C PHE A 257 10.18 3.69 6.61
N ILE A 258 9.56 3.16 5.55
CA ILE A 258 9.91 3.48 4.15
C ILE A 258 9.75 4.97 3.87
N ALA A 259 8.64 5.57 4.31
CA ALA A 259 8.35 6.99 4.11
C ALA A 259 9.42 7.90 4.73
N ASP A 260 9.84 7.58 5.95
CA ASP A 260 10.76 8.41 6.72
C ASP A 260 12.23 8.18 6.35
N ASN A 261 12.61 6.96 5.94
CA ASN A 261 14.01 6.59 5.67
C ASN A 261 14.37 6.57 4.19
N TYR A 262 13.47 6.16 3.30
CA TYR A 262 13.77 5.98 1.88
C TYR A 262 13.11 7.03 1.00
N LEU A 263 11.89 7.46 1.33
CA LEU A 263 11.08 8.35 0.48
C LEU A 263 10.90 9.77 1.02
N ARG A 264 11.68 10.18 2.02
CA ARG A 264 11.48 11.43 2.77
C ARG A 264 11.31 12.68 1.89
N TYR A 265 12.08 12.76 0.81
CA TYR A 265 12.10 13.91 -0.10
C TYR A 265 11.42 13.64 -1.45
N THR A 266 11.06 12.40 -1.75
CA THR A 266 10.56 11.98 -3.06
C THR A 266 9.10 11.54 -3.02
N ARG A 267 8.53 11.22 -1.84
CA ARG A 267 7.16 10.71 -1.71
C ARG A 267 6.10 11.56 -2.41
N GLN A 268 6.19 12.89 -2.35
CA GLN A 268 5.22 13.76 -3.03
C GLN A 268 5.28 13.65 -4.56
N ASN A 269 6.47 13.37 -5.12
CA ASN A 269 6.65 13.23 -6.56
C ASN A 269 6.25 11.84 -7.08
N ILE A 270 6.28 10.83 -6.21
CA ILE A 270 5.97 9.44 -6.57
C ILE A 270 4.45 9.21 -6.64
N PHE A 271 3.67 9.90 -5.80
CA PHE A 271 2.22 9.69 -5.65
C PHE A 271 1.39 10.90 -6.14
N MET A 272 1.89 11.60 -7.17
CA MET A 272 1.27 12.80 -7.73
C MET A 272 0.17 12.49 -8.75
#